data_AF-A0A0M0JXW1-F1
#
_entry.id   AF-A0A0M0JXW1-F1
#
_cell.length_a   1.000
_cell.length_b   1.000
_cell.length_c   1.000
_cell.angle_alpha   90.00
_cell.angle_beta   90.00
_cell.angle_gamma   90.00
#
_symmetry.space_group_name_H-M   'P 1'
#
loop_
_entity.id
_entity.type
_entity.pdbx_description
1 polymer ?
#
loop_
_entity_poly.entity_id
_entity_poly.type
_entity_poly.pdbx_seq_one_letter_code
_entity_poly.pdbx_strand_id
1 'polypeptide(L)'
;MDLFGVGKTPAQRMKEYQRGIKKSVREMDRERTTLERNEKKLMTEIKKAAKDGHMDAAKIKAKDLVRTRNYIKKMYKMKSHLEAVSLRLTTMQSSQQMAASMKGITKIMARMNQKMNMPQIQKIMADFEQQNEIMGMKEEMMSDAMDEAFADDEDEDEEDAVLGGIMAELGIEVGNTMK
;
A
#
# COMPACT_ATOMS: atom_id res chain seq x y z
N MET A 1 12.93 -24.10 15.66
CA MET A 1 13.93 -24.01 16.74
C MET A 1 15.30 -24.06 16.07
N ASP A 2 16.02 -22.94 16.02
CA ASP A 2 17.39 -22.91 15.49
C ASP A 2 18.38 -23.16 16.63
N LEU A 3 19.24 -24.16 16.44
CA LEU A 3 20.08 -24.83 17.45
C LEU A 3 21.44 -24.15 17.70
N PHE A 4 21.67 -22.92 17.24
CA PHE A 4 22.89 -22.15 17.56
C PHE A 4 22.53 -20.68 17.79
N GLY A 5 22.58 -20.28 19.06
CA GLY A 5 21.99 -19.06 19.59
C GLY A 5 22.74 -17.77 19.27
N VAL A 6 22.68 -17.31 18.01
CA VAL A 6 22.86 -15.89 17.69
C VAL A 6 21.57 -15.43 17.00
N GLY A 7 20.69 -14.78 17.76
CA GLY A 7 19.48 -14.19 17.21
C GLY A 7 19.80 -13.22 16.07
N LYS A 8 18.93 -13.16 15.04
CA LYS A 8 19.10 -12.28 13.87
C LYS A 8 19.41 -10.85 14.33
N THR A 9 20.47 -10.25 13.78
CA THR A 9 20.84 -8.85 14.06
C THR A 9 19.75 -7.90 13.56
N PRO A 10 19.63 -6.68 14.10
CA PRO A 10 18.66 -5.69 13.62
C PRO A 10 18.75 -5.46 12.10
N ALA A 11 19.96 -5.42 11.55
CA ALA A 11 20.21 -5.30 10.12
C ALA A 11 19.74 -6.53 9.32
N GLN A 12 19.84 -7.74 9.87
CA GLN A 12 19.33 -8.96 9.23
C GLN A 12 17.79 -8.99 9.23
N ARG A 13 17.15 -8.58 10.33
CA ARG A 13 15.69 -8.46 10.41
C ARG A 13 15.15 -7.39 9.46
N MET A 14 15.82 -6.24 9.37
CA MET A 14 15.48 -5.16 8.42
C MET A 14 15.48 -5.65 6.97
N LYS A 15 16.51 -6.42 6.58
CA LYS A 15 16.59 -7.05 5.25
C LYS A 15 15.50 -8.09 5.02
N GLU A 16 15.12 -8.86 6.04
CA GLU A 16 14.04 -9.83 5.97
C GLU A 16 12.67 -9.15 5.77
N TYR A 17 12.35 -8.11 6.53
CA TYR A 17 11.13 -7.33 6.34
C TYR A 17 11.07 -6.66 4.97
N GLN A 18 12.19 -6.08 4.50
CA GLN A 18 12.26 -5.50 3.15
C GLN A 18 12.02 -6.56 2.06
N ARG A 19 12.49 -7.79 2.24
CA ARG A 19 12.19 -8.92 1.33
C ARG A 19 10.73 -9.34 1.39
N GLY A 20 10.16 -9.40 2.60
CA GLY A 20 8.75 -9.68 2.82
C GLY A 20 7.85 -8.69 2.10
N ILE A 21 8.07 -7.39 2.30
CA ILE A 21 7.29 -6.33 1.64
C ILE A 21 7.42 -6.40 0.12
N LYS A 22 8.64 -6.60 -0.42
CA LYS A 22 8.84 -6.79 -1.86
C LYS A 22 8.10 -8.02 -2.41
N LYS A 23 7.96 -9.08 -1.63
CA LYS A 23 7.18 -10.26 -2.01
C LYS A 23 5.69 -9.92 -2.03
N SER A 24 5.17 -9.29 -0.98
CA SER A 24 3.76 -8.87 -0.90
C SER A 24 3.36 -7.92 -2.04
N VAL A 25 4.21 -6.94 -2.39
CA VAL A 25 3.97 -6.04 -3.54
C VAL A 25 3.82 -6.82 -4.86
N ARG A 26 4.65 -7.86 -5.08
CA ARG A 26 4.55 -8.69 -6.29
C ARG A 26 3.31 -9.57 -6.31
N GLU A 27 2.91 -10.10 -5.15
CA GLU A 27 1.69 -10.90 -5.03
C GLU A 27 0.45 -10.03 -5.31
N MET A 28 0.42 -8.82 -4.74
CA MET A 28 -0.62 -7.83 -5.02
C MET A 28 -0.70 -7.44 -6.51
N ASP A 29 0.43 -7.24 -7.19
CA ASP A 29 0.44 -6.95 -8.63
C ASP A 29 -0.16 -8.11 -9.46
N ARG A 30 0.09 -9.36 -9.05
CA ARG A 30 -0.49 -10.55 -9.71
C ARG A 30 -1.99 -10.66 -9.48
N GLU A 31 -2.43 -10.44 -8.23
CA GLU A 31 -3.83 -10.44 -7.87
C GLU A 31 -4.60 -9.34 -8.60
N ARG A 32 -4.06 -8.11 -8.62
CA ARG A 32 -4.61 -6.99 -9.38
C ARG A 32 -4.78 -7.32 -10.86
N THR A 33 -3.74 -7.90 -11.49
CA THR A 33 -3.81 -8.31 -12.91
C THR A 33 -4.91 -9.35 -13.16
N THR A 34 -5.19 -10.20 -12.16
CA THR A 34 -6.27 -11.19 -12.23
C THR A 34 -7.64 -10.51 -12.12
N LEU A 35 -7.79 -9.54 -11.21
CA LEU A 35 -9.00 -8.72 -11.08
C LEU A 35 -9.28 -7.90 -12.35
N GLU A 36 -8.27 -7.27 -12.96
CA GLU A 36 -8.40 -6.54 -14.23
C GLU A 36 -8.88 -7.43 -15.39
N ARG A 37 -8.48 -8.71 -15.40
CA ARG A 37 -8.99 -9.69 -16.37
C ARG A 37 -10.44 -10.06 -16.09
N ASN A 38 -10.81 -10.22 -14.82
CA ASN A 38 -12.18 -10.49 -14.41
C ASN A 38 -13.12 -9.32 -14.72
N GLU A 39 -12.66 -8.08 -14.52
CA GLU A 39 -13.37 -6.86 -14.90
C GLU A 39 -13.74 -6.88 -16.40
N LYS A 40 -12.79 -7.17 -17.28
CA LYS A 40 -13.04 -7.26 -18.73
C LYS A 40 -14.03 -8.36 -19.10
N LYS A 41 -13.98 -9.50 -18.40
CA LYS A 41 -14.94 -10.60 -18.58
C LYS A 41 -16.35 -10.16 -18.15
N LEU A 42 -16.47 -9.56 -16.97
CA LEU A 42 -17.74 -9.06 -16.44
C LEU A 42 -18.37 -8.04 -17.40
N MET A 43 -17.60 -7.09 -17.95
CA MET A 43 -18.12 -6.15 -18.96
C MET A 43 -18.69 -6.87 -20.19
N THR A 44 -18.02 -7.90 -20.67
CA THR A 44 -18.50 -8.67 -21.84
C THR A 44 -19.77 -9.43 -21.51
N GLU A 45 -19.85 -10.02 -20.31
CA GLU A 45 -21.03 -10.75 -19.84
C GLU A 45 -22.22 -9.83 -19.59
N ILE A 46 -22.01 -8.62 -19.04
CA ILE A 46 -23.07 -7.61 -18.86
C ILE A 46 -23.62 -7.18 -20.22
N LYS A 47 -22.73 -6.88 -21.19
CA LYS A 47 -23.15 -6.51 -22.55
C LYS A 47 -23.98 -7.61 -23.22
N LYS A 48 -23.58 -8.87 -23.04
CA LYS A 48 -24.32 -10.02 -23.58
C LYS A 48 -25.69 -10.15 -22.90
N ALA A 49 -25.73 -10.14 -21.57
CA ALA A 49 -26.98 -10.26 -20.81
C ALA A 49 -27.97 -9.13 -21.16
N ALA A 50 -27.50 -7.91 -21.33
CA ALA A 50 -28.32 -6.77 -21.76
C ALA A 50 -28.88 -6.95 -23.18
N LYS A 51 -28.06 -7.40 -24.14
CA LYS A 51 -28.52 -7.70 -25.52
C LYS A 51 -29.56 -8.80 -25.57
N ASP A 52 -29.40 -9.82 -24.73
CA ASP A 52 -30.30 -10.97 -24.65
C ASP A 52 -31.60 -10.63 -23.88
N GLY A 53 -31.75 -9.39 -23.37
CA GLY A 53 -32.92 -8.94 -22.62
C GLY A 53 -32.95 -9.41 -21.15
N HIS A 54 -31.88 -10.04 -20.66
CA HIS A 54 -31.75 -10.52 -19.29
C HIS A 54 -31.27 -9.41 -18.35
N MET A 55 -32.13 -8.41 -18.15
CA MET A 55 -31.82 -7.18 -17.40
C MET A 55 -31.45 -7.45 -15.93
N ASP A 56 -32.14 -8.36 -15.25
CA ASP A 56 -31.83 -8.72 -13.85
C ASP A 56 -30.43 -9.33 -13.72
N ALA A 57 -30.04 -10.20 -14.65
CA ALA A 57 -28.71 -10.79 -14.69
C ALA A 57 -27.64 -9.75 -15.02
N ALA A 58 -27.94 -8.80 -15.91
CA ALA A 58 -27.06 -7.67 -16.22
C ALA A 58 -26.84 -6.77 -14.99
N LYS A 59 -27.88 -6.48 -14.21
CA LYS A 59 -27.80 -5.68 -12.98
C LYS A 59 -26.94 -6.34 -11.90
N ILE A 60 -27.14 -7.64 -11.64
CA ILE A 60 -26.32 -8.39 -10.68
C ILE A 60 -24.83 -8.37 -11.09
N LYS A 61 -24.54 -8.61 -12.38
CA LYS A 61 -23.16 -8.58 -12.88
C LYS A 61 -22.55 -7.18 -12.87
N ALA A 62 -23.34 -6.14 -13.07
CA ALA A 62 -22.90 -4.75 -12.93
C ALA A 62 -22.46 -4.44 -11.50
N LYS A 63 -23.18 -4.93 -10.49
CA LYS A 63 -22.77 -4.84 -9.08
C LYS A 63 -21.43 -5.53 -8.81
N ASP A 64 -21.22 -6.72 -9.37
CA ASP A 64 -19.94 -7.42 -9.24
C ASP A 64 -18.80 -6.68 -9.97
N LEU A 65 -19.11 -5.99 -11.07
CA LEU A 65 -18.15 -5.14 -11.81
C LEU A 65 -17.71 -3.94 -10.98
N VAL A 66 -18.64 -3.20 -10.36
CA VAL A 66 -18.34 -2.06 -9.46
C VAL A 66 -17.45 -2.51 -8.31
N ARG A 67 -17.84 -3.59 -7.62
CA ARG A 67 -17.01 -4.18 -6.55
C ARG A 67 -15.61 -4.53 -7.03
N THR A 68 -15.49 -5.17 -8.19
CA THR A 68 -14.18 -5.56 -8.76
C THR A 68 -13.31 -4.33 -9.02
N ARG A 69 -13.87 -3.25 -9.56
CA ARG A 69 -13.16 -1.97 -9.77
C ARG A 69 -12.71 -1.36 -8.44
N ASN A 70 -13.56 -1.39 -7.42
CA ASN A 70 -13.21 -0.92 -6.08
C ASN A 70 -12.07 -1.72 -5.45
N TYR A 71 -12.08 -3.05 -5.61
CA TYR A 71 -10.95 -3.88 -5.17
C TYR A 71 -9.66 -3.56 -5.91
N ILE A 72 -9.70 -3.34 -7.24
CA ILE A 72 -8.53 -2.91 -8.02
C ILE A 72 -7.98 -1.57 -7.48
N LYS A 73 -8.87 -0.60 -7.22
CA LYS A 73 -8.52 0.71 -6.64
C LYS A 73 -7.87 0.57 -5.25
N LYS A 74 -8.46 -0.27 -4.38
CA LYS A 74 -7.92 -0.59 -3.04
C LYS A 74 -6.53 -1.25 -3.15
N MET A 75 -6.31 -2.14 -4.11
CA MET A 75 -4.99 -2.76 -4.37
C MET A 75 -3.93 -1.75 -4.80
N TYR A 76 -4.27 -0.76 -5.64
CA TYR A 76 -3.33 0.32 -5.99
C TYR A 76 -2.92 1.15 -4.77
N LYS A 77 -3.88 1.53 -3.91
CA LYS A 77 -3.60 2.28 -2.67
C LYS A 77 -2.66 1.47 -1.76
N MET A 78 -3.02 0.24 -1.45
CA MET A 78 -2.22 -0.64 -0.58
C MET A 78 -0.80 -0.86 -1.11
N LYS A 79 -0.63 -1.01 -2.44
CA LYS A 79 0.71 -1.14 -3.04
C LYS A 79 1.56 0.09 -2.76
N SER A 80 1.00 1.27 -2.98
CA SER A 80 1.68 2.54 -2.73
C SER A 80 2.14 2.66 -1.27
N HIS A 81 1.31 2.26 -0.31
CA HIS A 81 1.68 2.25 1.11
C HIS A 81 2.83 1.26 1.41
N LEU A 82 2.78 0.05 0.86
CA LEU A 82 3.86 -0.92 1.04
C LEU A 82 5.18 -0.46 0.42
N GLU A 83 5.14 0.21 -0.72
CA GLU A 83 6.32 0.82 -1.34
C GLU A 83 6.89 1.95 -0.47
N ALA A 84 6.04 2.78 0.14
CA ALA A 84 6.45 3.82 1.08
C ALA A 84 7.13 3.22 2.33
N VAL A 85 6.57 2.16 2.90
CA VAL A 85 7.18 1.45 4.03
C VAL A 85 8.52 0.81 3.63
N SER A 86 8.60 0.20 2.45
CA SER A 86 9.86 -0.36 1.92
C SER A 86 10.95 0.70 1.76
N LEU A 87 10.59 1.89 1.28
CA LEU A 87 11.50 3.03 1.18
C LEU A 87 11.97 3.47 2.57
N ARG A 88 11.07 3.57 3.55
CA ARG A 88 11.40 3.94 4.94
C ARG A 88 12.36 2.94 5.60
N LEU A 89 12.14 1.64 5.42
CA LEU A 89 13.06 0.62 5.91
C LEU A 89 14.46 0.73 5.27
N THR A 90 14.50 1.09 3.99
CA THR A 90 15.78 1.34 3.29
C THR A 90 16.51 2.55 3.88
N THR A 91 15.79 3.64 4.16
CA THR A 91 16.35 4.83 4.81
C THR A 91 16.84 4.52 6.22
N MET A 92 16.08 3.78 7.02
CA MET A 92 16.50 3.36 8.36
C MET A 92 17.76 2.49 8.33
N GLN A 93 17.88 1.58 7.36
CA GLN A 93 19.08 0.76 7.19
C GLN A 93 20.31 1.62 6.87
N SER A 94 20.17 2.59 5.97
CA SER A 94 21.24 3.54 5.63
C SER A 94 21.65 4.40 6.83
N SER A 95 20.69 4.90 7.60
CA SER A 95 20.95 5.66 8.84
C SER A 95 21.67 4.82 9.89
N GLN A 96 21.29 3.54 10.05
CA GLN A 96 21.95 2.63 10.97
C GLN A 96 23.39 2.32 10.54
N GLN A 97 23.63 2.14 9.24
CA GLN A 97 24.98 1.94 8.70
C GLN A 97 25.83 3.20 8.86
N MET A 98 25.25 4.38 8.65
CA MET A 98 25.93 5.66 8.89
C MET A 98 26.29 5.84 10.37
N ALA A 99 25.37 5.57 11.30
CA ALA A 99 25.65 5.62 12.74
C ALA A 99 26.74 4.62 13.15
N ALA A 100 26.75 3.42 12.58
CA ALA A 100 27.78 2.41 12.82
C ALA A 100 29.16 2.87 12.29
N SER A 101 29.21 3.43 11.08
CA SER A 101 30.42 4.01 10.49
C SER A 101 30.92 5.21 11.28
N MET A 102 30.02 6.11 11.70
CA MET A 102 30.34 7.25 12.55
C MET A 102 30.93 6.80 13.87
N LYS A 103 30.37 5.77 14.53
CA LYS A 103 30.93 5.15 15.75
C LYS A 103 32.32 4.56 15.52
N GLY A 104 32.55 3.93 14.36
CA GLY A 104 33.87 3.46 13.95
C GLY A 104 34.87 4.61 13.78
N ILE A 105 34.46 5.68 13.10
CA ILE A 105 35.24 6.90 12.91
C ILE A 105 35.51 7.60 14.25
N THR A 106 34.54 7.68 15.17
CA THR A 106 34.75 8.24 16.52
C THR A 106 35.74 7.39 17.32
N LYS A 107 35.74 6.07 17.14
CA LYS A 107 36.67 5.17 17.83
C LYS A 107 38.10 5.31 17.28
N ILE A 108 38.24 5.58 15.98
CA ILE A 108 39.52 5.92 15.34
C ILE A 108 39.97 7.32 15.77
N MET A 109 39.07 8.30 15.76
CA MET A 109 39.33 9.67 16.23
C MET A 109 39.66 9.75 17.73
N ALA A 110 39.03 8.93 18.57
CA ALA A 110 39.33 8.83 20.00
C ALA A 110 40.70 8.19 20.26
N ARG A 111 41.11 7.22 19.42
CA ARG A 111 42.47 6.69 19.44
C ARG A 111 43.49 7.69 18.90
N MET A 112 43.09 8.61 18.01
CA MET A 112 43.92 9.71 17.53
C MET A 112 43.92 10.95 18.45
N ASN A 113 43.01 11.04 19.43
CA ASN A 113 42.82 12.26 20.21
C ASN A 113 42.50 11.97 21.69
N GLN A 114 43.54 11.88 22.50
CA GLN A 114 43.47 11.84 23.97
C GLN A 114 42.96 13.17 24.60
N LYS A 115 42.46 14.12 23.79
CA LYS A 115 41.74 15.34 24.20
C LYS A 115 40.59 15.66 23.24
N MET A 116 39.51 14.90 23.26
CA MET A 116 38.19 15.48 22.97
C MET A 116 37.10 14.80 23.82
N ASN A 117 36.54 15.60 24.72
CA ASN A 117 35.43 15.26 25.59
C ASN A 117 34.10 15.72 24.95
N MET A 118 33.07 14.88 25.06
CA MET A 118 31.66 15.02 25.49
C MET A 118 30.53 15.82 24.75
N PRO A 119 30.58 17.11 24.35
CA PRO A 119 29.39 17.86 23.88
C PRO A 119 28.74 17.38 22.58
N GLN A 120 29.49 16.77 21.67
CA GLN A 120 28.95 16.35 20.36
C GLN A 120 28.08 15.08 20.46
N ILE A 121 28.35 14.20 21.43
CA ILE A 121 27.54 12.99 21.64
C ILE A 121 26.19 13.35 22.29
N GLN A 122 26.14 14.35 23.16
CA GLN A 122 24.89 14.85 23.74
C GLN A 122 23.99 15.53 22.69
N LYS A 123 24.59 16.25 21.73
CA LYS A 123 23.86 16.82 20.59
C LYS A 123 23.27 15.76 19.65
N ILE A 124 24.01 14.68 19.38
CA ILE A 124 23.52 13.56 18.55
C ILE A 124 22.36 12.82 19.22
N MET A 125 22.33 12.73 20.56
CA MET A 125 21.22 12.12 21.29
C MET A 125 19.98 13.02 21.32
N ALA A 126 20.14 14.34 21.48
CA ALA A 126 19.04 15.30 21.43
C ALA A 126 18.39 15.39 20.03
N ASP A 127 19.20 15.41 18.97
CA ASP A 127 18.69 15.43 17.59
C ASP A 127 17.99 14.11 17.22
N PHE A 128 18.40 12.98 17.82
CA PHE A 128 17.77 11.67 17.62
C PHE A 128 16.42 11.55 18.36
N GLU A 129 16.31 12.10 19.57
CA GLU A 129 15.03 12.22 20.29
C GLU A 129 14.04 13.09 19.51
N GLN A 130 14.48 14.23 18.98
CA GLN A 130 13.62 15.12 18.17
C GLN A 130 13.16 14.47 16.86
N GLN A 131 14.01 13.72 16.18
CA GLN A 131 13.62 13.03 14.93
C GLN A 131 12.69 11.84 15.17
N ASN A 132 12.81 11.15 16.31
CA ASN A 132 11.88 10.07 16.66
C ASN A 132 10.49 10.60 17.05
N GLU A 133 10.43 11.76 17.69
CA GLU A 133 9.15 12.37 18.11
C GLU A 133 8.37 12.94 16.90
N ILE A 134 9.06 13.58 15.95
CA ILE A 134 8.49 13.99 14.65
C ILE A 134 8.03 12.78 13.83
N MET A 135 8.73 11.65 13.97
CA MET A 135 8.37 10.41 13.30
C MET A 135 7.11 9.77 13.91
N GLY A 136 6.89 9.92 15.22
CA GLY A 136 5.65 9.54 15.91
C GLY A 136 4.42 10.31 15.43
N MET A 137 4.49 11.64 15.27
CA MET A 137 3.38 12.45 14.75
C MET A 137 3.03 12.18 13.28
N LYS A 138 4.03 11.89 12.44
CA LYS A 138 3.79 11.62 11.02
C LYS A 138 3.19 10.23 10.76
N GLU A 139 3.32 9.31 11.70
CA GLU A 139 2.68 7.99 11.62
C GLU A 139 1.22 8.03 12.06
N GLU A 140 0.88 8.86 13.05
CA GLU A 140 -0.51 9.08 13.48
C GLU A 140 -1.32 9.78 12.37
N MET A 141 -0.76 10.80 11.71
CA MET A 141 -1.36 11.39 10.49
C MET A 141 -1.46 10.41 9.30
N MET A 142 -0.58 9.40 9.23
CA MET A 142 -0.60 8.38 8.17
C MET A 142 -1.62 7.26 8.47
N SER A 143 -2.05 7.12 9.72
CA SER A 143 -3.08 6.17 10.16
C SER A 143 -4.48 6.75 10.01
N ASP A 144 -4.72 8.01 10.39
CA ASP A 144 -6.05 8.64 10.27
C ASP A 144 -6.41 8.97 8.80
N ALA A 145 -5.43 9.34 7.96
CA ALA A 145 -5.63 9.47 6.52
C ALA A 145 -5.86 8.11 5.81
N MET A 146 -5.53 7.01 6.48
CA MET A 146 -5.77 5.65 5.99
C MET A 146 -7.12 5.09 6.49
N ASP A 147 -7.66 5.61 7.60
CA ASP A 147 -9.05 5.42 8.02
C ASP A 147 -10.05 6.21 7.14
N GLU A 148 -9.64 7.33 6.55
CA GLU A 148 -10.31 7.93 5.38
C GLU A 148 -10.13 7.09 4.09
N ALA A 149 -9.15 6.18 4.05
CA ALA A 149 -8.84 5.41 2.85
C ALA A 149 -9.85 4.30 2.51
N PHE A 150 -10.86 4.06 3.35
CA PHE A 150 -11.86 3.01 3.14
C PHE A 150 -13.31 3.40 3.48
N ALA A 151 -13.60 4.67 3.75
CA ALA A 151 -14.98 5.13 3.90
C ALA A 151 -15.74 4.91 2.56
N ASP A 152 -16.64 3.93 2.58
CA ASP A 152 -17.55 3.52 1.50
C ASP A 152 -18.88 4.24 1.73
N ASP A 153 -19.37 5.01 0.75
CA ASP A 153 -20.77 5.48 0.72
C ASP A 153 -21.22 6.01 -0.67
N GLU A 154 -20.68 5.52 -1.80
CA GLU A 154 -21.17 5.89 -3.15
C GLU A 154 -21.30 4.69 -4.12
N ASP A 155 -21.49 3.47 -3.62
CA ASP A 155 -21.55 2.27 -4.49
C ASP A 155 -22.90 2.13 -5.24
N GLU A 156 -24.01 2.69 -4.74
CA GLU A 156 -25.32 2.54 -5.43
C GLU A 156 -25.47 3.45 -6.67
N ASP A 157 -24.96 4.67 -6.63
CA ASP A 157 -25.02 5.59 -7.78
C ASP A 157 -24.11 5.13 -8.93
N GLU A 158 -22.99 4.48 -8.62
CA GLU A 158 -22.09 3.94 -9.64
C GLU A 158 -22.68 2.73 -10.38
N GLU A 159 -23.55 1.93 -9.74
CA GLU A 159 -24.20 0.76 -10.37
C GLU A 159 -25.08 1.17 -11.56
N ASP A 160 -26.03 2.07 -11.31
CA ASP A 160 -26.98 2.53 -12.32
C ASP A 160 -26.27 3.35 -13.42
N ALA A 161 -25.21 4.08 -13.07
CA ALA A 161 -24.36 4.77 -14.04
C ALA A 161 -23.61 3.80 -14.96
N VAL A 162 -23.02 2.72 -14.42
CA VAL A 162 -22.32 1.70 -15.21
C VAL A 162 -23.29 0.97 -16.13
N LEU A 163 -24.47 0.60 -15.62
CA LEU A 163 -25.50 -0.10 -16.40
C LEU A 163 -26.04 0.80 -17.51
N GLY A 164 -26.38 2.06 -17.20
CA GLY A 164 -26.86 3.05 -18.15
C GLY A 164 -25.82 3.35 -19.25
N GLY A 165 -24.54 3.46 -18.90
CA GLY A 165 -23.46 3.63 -19.86
C GLY A 165 -23.32 2.45 -20.83
N ILE A 166 -23.42 1.22 -20.32
CA ILE A 166 -23.38 0.02 -21.17
C ILE A 166 -24.62 -0.03 -22.09
N MET A 167 -25.80 0.32 -21.59
CA MET A 167 -27.03 0.33 -22.39
C MET A 167 -27.02 1.38 -23.49
N ALA A 168 -26.51 2.58 -23.19
CA ALA A 168 -26.28 3.63 -24.17
C ALA A 168 -25.29 3.20 -25.27
N GLU A 169 -24.18 2.52 -24.91
CA GLU A 169 -23.23 1.97 -25.88
C GLU A 169 -23.87 0.92 -26.80
N LEU A 170 -24.86 0.18 -26.30
CA LEU A 170 -25.57 -0.85 -27.04
C LEU A 170 -26.75 -0.33 -27.87
N GLY A 171 -27.12 0.96 -27.72
CA GLY A 171 -28.32 1.52 -28.35
C GLY A 171 -29.62 0.89 -27.84
N ILE A 172 -29.58 0.29 -26.65
CA ILE A 172 -30.76 -0.25 -25.97
C ILE A 172 -31.25 0.87 -25.06
N GLU A 173 -32.34 1.53 -25.40
CA GLU A 173 -32.95 2.50 -24.49
C GLU A 173 -33.31 1.78 -23.18
N VAL A 174 -32.89 2.36 -22.05
CA VAL A 174 -33.37 1.96 -20.72
C VAL A 174 -34.83 2.37 -20.64
N GLY A 175 -35.69 1.61 -21.30
CA GLY A 175 -37.13 1.75 -21.24
C GLY A 175 -37.53 1.46 -19.82
N ASN A 176 -37.77 2.53 -19.06
CA ASN A 176 -38.34 2.52 -17.72
C ASN A 176 -39.70 1.81 -17.80
N THR A 177 -39.69 0.49 -17.71
CA THR A 177 -40.89 -0.36 -17.63
C THR A 177 -41.16 -0.66 -16.17
N MET A 178 -41.29 0.41 -15.37
CA MET A 178 -42.17 0.38 -14.23
C MET A 178 -43.60 0.59 -14.75
N LYS A 179 -44.33 -0.51 -14.91
CA LYS A 179 -45.78 -0.54 -14.80
C LYS A 179 -46.16 -1.47 -13.66
#